data_AF-A0A497SF55-F1
#
_entry.id   AF-A0A497SF55-F1
#
_cell.length_a   1.000
_cell.length_b   1.000
_cell.length_c   1.000
_cell.angle_alpha   90.00
_cell.angle_beta   90.00
_cell.angle_gamma   90.00
#
_symmetry.space_group_name_H-M   'P 1'
#
loop_
_entity.id
_entity.type
_entity.pdbx_description
1 polymer ?
#
loop_
_entity_poly.entity_id
_entity_poly.type
_entity_poly.pdbx_seq_one_letter_code
_entity_poly.pdbx_strand_id
1 'polypeptide(L)'
;MPVSKIQKALSIGMLGTKKRRSLVPTRWSITAVDAVISDWLLSRIKGYPTIDCIEVYTYEDPQNTFVALLVPSTWEFEWLEAWFPGTVWNKFGKNVVIYADYERYKGRTNYAENTGGCYYAARLAVAEKLFSMKRQAKAILFREVYRGYFFPVGVWNVREGFRRAFKKEAKKFEDLGEALSYIMTKLRVDFRKWLRKSVILWETVSKKITDFMRRELV
;
A
#
# COMPACT_ATOMS: atom_id res chain seq x y z
N MET A 1 -8.77 19.76 9.27
CA MET A 1 -8.62 19.34 10.68
C MET A 1 -7.67 18.15 10.75
N PRO A 2 -6.74 18.06 11.72
CA PRO A 2 -5.81 16.95 11.81
C PRO A 2 -6.51 15.64 12.22
N VAL A 3 -6.21 14.55 11.52
CA VAL A 3 -6.76 13.18 11.74
C VAL A 3 -6.59 12.72 13.19
N SER A 4 -5.55 13.20 13.88
CA SER A 4 -5.28 12.92 15.29
C SER A 4 -6.40 13.34 16.26
N LYS A 5 -7.13 14.42 15.96
CA LYS A 5 -8.26 14.85 16.80
C LYS A 5 -9.48 13.93 16.65
N ILE A 6 -9.72 13.43 15.44
CA ILE A 6 -10.80 12.47 15.15
C ILE A 6 -10.50 11.11 15.79
N GLN A 7 -9.24 10.66 15.72
CA GLN A 7 -8.77 9.43 16.38
C GLN A 7 -8.98 9.47 17.90
N LYS A 8 -8.72 10.63 18.53
CA LYS A 8 -8.92 10.82 19.97
C LYS A 8 -10.40 10.81 20.34
N ALA A 9 -11.27 11.43 19.53
CA ALA A 9 -12.71 11.44 19.74
C ALA A 9 -13.35 10.04 19.59
N LEU A 10 -12.87 9.24 18.62
CA LEU A 10 -13.36 7.87 18.39
C LEU A 10 -12.87 6.91 19.50
N SER A 11 -11.63 7.06 19.96
CA SER A 11 -11.07 6.26 21.07
C SER A 11 -11.78 6.49 22.41
N ILE A 12 -12.42 7.66 22.58
CA ILE A 12 -13.20 8.02 23.78
C ILE A 12 -14.70 7.63 23.58
N GLY A 13 -15.08 7.04 22.43
CA GLY A 13 -16.46 6.62 22.17
C GLY A 13 -17.44 7.77 21.92
N MET A 14 -16.94 8.97 21.56
CA MET A 14 -17.81 10.14 21.32
C MET A 14 -18.53 10.09 19.97
N LEU A 15 -18.00 9.34 19.00
CA LEU A 15 -18.58 9.19 17.66
C LEU A 15 -19.18 7.79 17.49
N GLY A 16 -20.49 7.68 17.73
CA GLY A 16 -21.29 6.47 17.59
C GLY A 16 -22.74 6.73 18.02
N THR A 17 -23.72 6.14 17.31
CA THR A 17 -25.13 6.18 17.72
C THR A 17 -25.28 5.62 19.14
N LYS A 18 -26.12 6.27 19.96
CA LYS A 18 -26.23 6.11 21.44
C LYS A 18 -26.22 4.66 21.97
N LYS A 19 -26.59 3.67 21.15
CA LYS A 19 -26.67 2.23 21.49
C LYS A 19 -25.46 1.37 21.09
N ARG A 20 -24.45 1.89 20.38
CA ARG A 20 -23.26 1.14 19.93
C ARG A 20 -21.93 1.82 20.27
N ARG A 21 -21.85 2.52 21.41
CA ARG A 21 -20.59 3.08 21.90
C ARG A 21 -19.81 1.98 22.61
N SER A 22 -18.83 1.39 21.95
CA SER A 22 -17.82 0.53 22.57
C SER A 22 -16.52 1.30 22.71
N LEU A 23 -15.80 1.10 23.82
CA LEU A 23 -14.43 1.57 23.97
C LEU A 23 -13.55 0.75 23.03
N VAL A 24 -13.18 1.33 21.91
CA VAL A 24 -12.30 0.71 20.92
C VAL A 24 -10.86 1.08 21.31
N PRO A 25 -9.97 0.11 21.60
CA PRO A 25 -8.57 0.39 21.91
C PRO A 25 -7.98 1.35 20.88
N THR A 26 -7.19 2.34 21.30
CA THR A 26 -6.66 3.43 20.45
C THR A 26 -6.06 2.96 19.11
N ARG A 27 -5.42 1.78 19.09
CA ARG A 27 -4.91 1.15 17.85
C ARG A 27 -6.01 0.78 16.85
N TRP A 28 -7.14 0.25 17.34
CA TRP A 28 -8.29 -0.11 16.52
C TRP A 28 -9.08 1.13 16.08
N SER A 29 -9.09 2.18 16.91
CA SER A 29 -9.68 3.48 16.54
C SER A 29 -8.91 4.16 15.40
N ILE A 30 -7.58 4.05 15.36
CA ILE A 30 -6.74 4.57 14.27
C ILE A 30 -7.04 3.83 12.96
N THR A 31 -7.03 2.50 12.99
CA THR A 31 -7.30 1.69 11.81
C THR A 31 -8.74 1.84 11.31
N ALA A 32 -9.72 1.97 12.21
CA ALA A 32 -11.12 2.22 11.85
C ALA A 32 -11.29 3.59 11.17
N VAL A 33 -10.64 4.64 11.67
CA VAL A 33 -10.66 5.96 11.03
C VAL A 33 -10.01 5.91 9.65
N ASP A 34 -8.88 5.22 9.52
CA ASP A 34 -8.22 5.08 8.22
C ASP A 34 -9.10 4.35 7.22
N ALA A 35 -9.73 3.25 7.63
CA ALA A 35 -10.64 2.48 6.82
C ALA A 35 -11.82 3.34 6.33
N VAL A 36 -12.51 4.04 7.23
CA VAL A 36 -13.66 4.91 6.89
C VAL A 36 -13.26 6.03 5.93
N ILE A 37 -12.14 6.72 6.19
CA ILE A 37 -11.68 7.81 5.32
C ILE A 37 -11.30 7.25 3.95
N SER A 38 -10.56 6.13 3.91
CA SER A 38 -10.15 5.55 2.64
C SER A 38 -11.34 4.99 1.85
N ASP A 39 -12.35 4.39 2.48
CA ASP A 39 -13.57 3.95 1.79
C ASP A 39 -14.33 5.14 1.17
N TRP A 40 -14.45 6.24 1.92
CA TRP A 40 -15.07 7.46 1.41
C TRP A 40 -14.30 8.03 0.21
N LEU A 41 -12.97 8.08 0.27
CA LEU A 41 -12.14 8.52 -0.86
C LEU A 41 -12.28 7.57 -2.06
N LEU A 42 -12.24 6.26 -1.83
CA LEU A 42 -12.31 5.26 -2.89
C LEU A 42 -13.65 5.26 -3.62
N SER A 43 -14.76 5.53 -2.93
CA SER A 43 -16.07 5.70 -3.58
C SER A 43 -16.06 6.80 -4.65
N ARG A 44 -15.21 7.82 -4.50
CA ARG A 44 -15.05 8.92 -5.45
C ARG A 44 -14.00 8.61 -6.52
N ILE A 45 -12.86 8.07 -6.10
CA ILE A 45 -11.73 7.72 -6.99
C ILE A 45 -12.17 6.72 -8.05
N LYS A 46 -13.05 5.78 -7.71
CA LYS A 46 -13.58 4.79 -8.65
C LYS A 46 -14.35 5.39 -9.84
N GLY A 47 -14.83 6.63 -9.71
CA GLY A 47 -15.48 7.38 -10.79
C GLY A 47 -14.52 8.26 -11.60
N TYR A 48 -13.24 8.31 -11.28
CA TYR A 48 -12.25 9.13 -11.99
C TYR A 48 -11.60 8.39 -13.16
N PRO A 49 -11.12 9.12 -14.19
CA PRO A 49 -10.34 8.52 -15.27
C PRO A 49 -9.02 7.95 -14.74
N THR A 50 -8.48 6.95 -15.43
CA THR A 50 -7.21 6.34 -15.04
C THR A 50 -6.04 7.31 -15.23
N ILE A 51 -4.93 7.09 -14.52
CA ILE A 51 -3.67 7.78 -14.81
C ILE A 51 -3.19 7.49 -16.24
N ASP A 52 -2.43 8.44 -16.81
CA ASP A 52 -2.04 8.39 -18.23
C ASP A 52 -0.84 7.46 -18.49
N CYS A 53 0.07 7.33 -17.52
CA CYS A 53 1.28 6.53 -17.61
C CYS A 53 1.57 5.83 -16.28
N ILE A 54 2.55 4.92 -16.27
CA ILE A 54 2.97 4.22 -15.05
C ILE A 54 3.80 5.17 -14.20
N GLU A 55 3.46 5.31 -12.92
CA GLU A 55 4.17 6.18 -11.99
C GLU A 55 4.82 5.37 -10.87
N VAL A 56 6.10 5.63 -10.61
CA VAL A 56 6.83 5.05 -9.47
C VAL A 56 7.27 6.14 -8.51
N TYR A 57 6.83 6.03 -7.27
CA TYR A 57 7.25 6.90 -6.17
C TYR A 57 8.16 6.14 -5.22
N THR A 58 9.21 6.79 -4.74
CA THR A 58 10.19 6.17 -3.86
C THR A 58 10.50 7.06 -2.67
N TYR A 59 10.64 6.45 -1.51
CA TYR A 59 11.10 7.09 -0.30
C TYR A 59 11.96 6.12 0.49
N GLU A 60 13.17 6.54 0.81
CA GLU A 60 14.16 5.71 1.50
C GLU A 60 14.56 6.42 2.80
N ASP A 61 14.49 5.67 3.89
CA ASP A 61 15.02 5.98 5.20
C ASP A 61 16.09 4.94 5.55
N PRO A 62 17.01 5.24 6.50
CA PRO A 62 18.06 4.30 6.90
C PRO A 62 17.58 2.90 7.32
N GLN A 63 16.32 2.79 7.75
CA GLN A 63 15.71 1.56 8.26
C GLN A 63 14.55 1.05 7.41
N ASN A 64 14.07 1.83 6.42
CA ASN A 64 12.89 1.48 5.64
C ASN A 64 13.03 1.97 4.20
N THR A 65 12.70 1.12 3.24
CA THR A 65 12.48 1.53 1.86
C THR A 65 10.99 1.42 1.54
N PHE A 66 10.43 2.47 0.95
CA PHE A 66 9.04 2.54 0.50
C PHE A 66 9.01 2.80 -1.00
N VAL A 67 8.28 1.96 -1.73
CA VAL A 67 8.11 2.10 -3.17
C VAL A 67 6.63 1.95 -3.50
N ALA A 68 6.09 2.89 -4.26
CA ALA A 68 4.72 2.83 -4.76
C ALA A 68 4.73 2.77 -6.28
N LEU A 69 4.10 1.75 -6.85
CA LEU A 69 3.86 1.58 -8.27
C LEU A 69 2.39 1.84 -8.55
N LEU A 70 2.09 2.84 -9.38
CA LEU A 70 0.75 3.12 -9.89
C LEU A 70 0.69 2.76 -11.37
N VAL A 71 -0.26 1.92 -11.74
CA VAL A 71 -0.46 1.43 -13.12
C VAL A 71 -1.81 1.94 -13.66
N PRO A 72 -1.87 2.42 -14.92
CA PRO A 72 -3.12 2.79 -15.60
C PRO A 72 -4.13 1.64 -15.63
N SER A 73 -5.04 1.60 -14.65
CA SER A 73 -6.07 0.57 -14.55
C SER A 73 -7.15 0.96 -13.54
N THR A 74 -8.22 0.18 -13.51
CA THR A 74 -9.24 0.29 -12.46
C THR A 74 -8.66 0.01 -11.08
N TRP A 75 -9.28 0.57 -10.03
CA TRP A 75 -8.79 0.43 -8.67
C TRP A 75 -8.59 -1.04 -8.28
N GLU A 76 -7.34 -1.35 -7.94
CA GLU A 76 -6.88 -2.58 -7.34
C GLU A 76 -5.71 -2.19 -6.45
N PHE A 77 -5.61 -2.75 -5.25
CA PHE A 77 -4.58 -2.34 -4.30
C PHE A 77 -3.88 -3.54 -3.70
N GLU A 78 -2.56 -3.51 -3.73
CA GLU A 78 -1.70 -4.53 -3.15
C GLU A 78 -0.66 -3.90 -2.23
N TRP A 79 -0.53 -4.50 -1.05
CA TRP A 79 0.44 -4.17 -0.04
C TRP A 79 1.41 -5.33 0.14
N LEU A 80 2.71 -5.07 -0.05
CA LEU A 80 3.77 -6.04 0.10
C LEU A 80 4.80 -5.51 1.11
N GLU A 81 5.09 -6.30 2.14
CA GLU A 81 6.03 -5.92 3.20
C GLU A 81 7.05 -7.03 3.48
N ALA A 82 8.33 -6.69 3.36
CA ALA A 82 9.45 -7.58 3.63
C ALA A 82 10.15 -7.21 4.94
N TRP A 83 10.31 -8.22 5.80
CA TRP A 83 10.97 -8.13 7.10
C TRP A 83 12.32 -8.84 7.05
N PHE A 84 13.41 -8.08 7.12
CA PHE A 84 14.77 -8.64 7.13
C PHE A 84 15.08 -9.38 8.45
N PRO A 85 16.01 -10.36 8.44
CA PRO A 85 16.48 -11.04 9.64
C PRO A 85 16.88 -10.08 10.77
N GLY A 86 16.48 -10.35 12.01
CA GLY A 86 16.74 -9.50 13.17
C GLY A 86 15.84 -8.26 13.30
N THR A 87 14.72 -8.20 12.56
CA THR A 87 13.67 -7.19 12.75
C THR A 87 12.58 -7.69 13.69
N VAL A 88 11.69 -6.79 14.15
CA VAL A 88 10.66 -7.09 15.17
C VAL A 88 9.79 -8.30 14.82
N TRP A 89 9.47 -8.49 13.53
CA TRP A 89 8.64 -9.60 13.02
C TRP A 89 9.45 -10.74 12.37
N ASN A 90 10.78 -10.65 12.41
CA ASN A 90 11.69 -11.68 11.92
C ASN A 90 12.95 -11.75 12.82
N LYS A 91 12.75 -11.86 14.14
CA LYS A 91 13.84 -11.77 15.13
C LYS A 91 14.84 -12.92 15.02
N PHE A 92 14.36 -14.13 14.73
CA PHE A 92 15.15 -15.36 14.69
C PHE A 92 15.25 -16.00 13.30
N GLY A 93 14.62 -15.45 12.27
CA GLY A 93 14.67 -16.04 10.94
C GLY A 93 15.98 -15.76 10.23
N LYS A 94 16.46 -16.76 9.48
CA LYS A 94 17.67 -16.66 8.64
C LYS A 94 17.39 -16.02 7.27
N ASN A 95 16.12 -15.99 6.85
CA ASN A 95 15.68 -15.50 5.55
C ASN A 95 14.67 -14.35 5.72
N VAL A 96 14.56 -13.49 4.71
CA VAL A 96 13.54 -12.42 4.64
C VAL A 96 12.14 -13.04 4.58
N VAL A 97 11.23 -12.54 5.42
CA VAL A 97 9.81 -12.92 5.42
C VAL A 97 9.01 -11.84 4.71
N ILE A 98 8.16 -12.22 3.77
CA ILE A 98 7.29 -11.30 3.02
C ILE A 98 5.84 -11.57 3.37
N TYR A 99 5.15 -10.53 3.82
CA TYR A 99 3.70 -10.50 3.97
C TYR A 99 3.06 -9.74 2.80
N ALA A 100 1.91 -10.22 2.36
CA ALA A 100 1.18 -9.66 1.25
C ALA A 100 -0.32 -9.60 1.60
N ASP A 101 -0.95 -8.47 1.30
CA ASP A 101 -2.38 -8.28 1.41
C ASP A 101 -2.87 -7.49 0.21
N TYR A 102 -4.00 -7.89 -0.37
CA TYR A 102 -4.53 -7.24 -1.56
C TYR A 102 -6.04 -6.99 -1.48
N GLU A 103 -6.56 -6.10 -2.32
CA GLU A 103 -7.97 -5.94 -2.62
C GLU A 103 -8.19 -5.66 -4.10
N ARG A 104 -9.30 -6.16 -4.63
CA ARG A 104 -9.74 -5.89 -5.99
C ARG A 104 -10.70 -4.70 -6.01
N TYR A 105 -11.24 -4.35 -7.17
CA TYR A 105 -12.18 -3.24 -7.34
C TYR A 105 -13.36 -3.25 -6.36
N LYS A 106 -13.87 -4.43 -5.97
CA LYS A 106 -14.98 -4.56 -5.00
C LYS A 106 -14.56 -4.32 -3.53
N GLY A 107 -13.27 -4.17 -3.25
CA GLY A 107 -12.73 -4.10 -1.89
C GLY A 107 -12.62 -5.47 -1.22
N ARG A 108 -12.36 -5.48 0.09
CA ARG A 108 -12.34 -6.70 0.93
C ARG A 108 -13.61 -6.81 1.75
N THR A 109 -14.11 -8.04 1.90
CA THR A 109 -15.17 -8.39 2.86
C THR A 109 -14.60 -8.79 4.22
N ASN A 110 -13.35 -9.29 4.26
CA ASN A 110 -12.67 -9.73 5.46
C ASN A 110 -11.55 -8.76 5.84
N TYR A 111 -11.35 -8.57 7.15
CA TYR A 111 -10.27 -7.74 7.68
C TYR A 111 -8.91 -8.22 7.17
N ALA A 112 -7.95 -7.29 7.03
CA ALA A 112 -6.57 -7.64 6.67
C ALA A 112 -5.87 -8.29 7.87
N GLU A 113 -6.14 -9.58 8.09
CA GLU A 113 -5.65 -10.35 9.25
C GLU A 113 -4.12 -10.50 9.26
N ASN A 114 -3.46 -10.50 8.09
CA ASN A 114 -2.01 -10.70 7.99
C ASN A 114 -1.18 -9.44 8.25
N THR A 115 -1.65 -8.26 7.82
CA THR A 115 -0.86 -7.01 7.93
C THR A 115 -1.52 -5.89 8.76
N GLY A 116 -2.76 -6.12 9.22
CA GLY A 116 -3.48 -5.27 10.17
C GLY A 116 -3.56 -3.79 9.74
N GLY A 117 -3.24 -2.88 10.67
CA GLY A 117 -3.35 -1.43 10.45
C GLY A 117 -2.40 -0.84 9.40
N CYS A 118 -1.28 -1.48 9.10
CA CYS A 118 -0.32 -1.00 8.09
C CYS A 118 -0.94 -0.99 6.68
N TYR A 119 -1.76 -2.00 6.38
CA TYR A 119 -2.52 -2.08 5.13
C TYR A 119 -3.42 -0.86 4.94
N TYR A 120 -4.25 -0.54 5.94
CA TYR A 120 -5.17 0.60 5.86
C TYR A 120 -4.47 1.96 5.82
N ALA A 121 -3.33 2.09 6.52
CA ALA A 121 -2.50 3.28 6.45
C ALA A 121 -1.90 3.49 5.05
N ALA A 122 -1.39 2.42 4.43
CA ALA A 122 -0.85 2.44 3.09
C ALA A 122 -1.95 2.74 2.05
N ARG A 123 -3.11 2.09 2.19
CA ARG A 123 -4.31 2.33 1.36
C ARG A 123 -4.76 3.78 1.43
N LEU A 124 -4.82 4.35 2.63
CA LEU A 124 -5.20 5.75 2.83
C LEU A 124 -4.23 6.70 2.14
N ALA A 125 -2.92 6.48 2.25
CA ALA A 125 -1.93 7.33 1.60
C ALA A 125 -2.07 7.34 0.06
N VAL A 126 -2.32 6.17 -0.54
CA VAL A 126 -2.59 6.05 -1.98
C VAL A 126 -3.91 6.75 -2.35
N ALA A 127 -4.97 6.50 -1.58
CA ALA A 127 -6.27 7.10 -1.83
C ALA A 127 -6.20 8.64 -1.78
N GLU A 128 -5.49 9.21 -0.80
CA GLU A 128 -5.26 10.66 -0.71
C GLU A 128 -4.56 11.20 -1.98
N LYS A 129 -3.52 10.51 -2.45
CA LYS A 129 -2.80 10.89 -3.66
C LYS A 129 -3.69 10.85 -4.90
N LEU A 130 -4.34 9.72 -5.16
CA LEU A 130 -5.23 9.56 -6.32
C LEU A 130 -6.42 10.52 -6.30
N PHE A 131 -6.99 10.77 -5.12
CA PHE A 131 -8.05 11.75 -4.94
C PHE A 131 -7.56 13.16 -5.29
N SER A 132 -6.36 13.56 -4.84
CA SER A 132 -5.78 14.86 -5.16
C SER A 132 -5.52 15.06 -6.66
N MET A 133 -5.16 13.98 -7.35
CA MET A 133 -4.94 13.97 -8.80
C MET A 133 -6.24 13.92 -9.60
N LYS A 134 -7.37 13.59 -8.95
CA LYS A 134 -8.64 13.23 -9.61
C LYS A 134 -8.42 12.14 -10.67
N ARG A 135 -7.70 11.09 -10.26
CA ARG A 135 -7.36 9.95 -11.11
C ARG A 135 -7.57 8.64 -10.37
N GLN A 136 -7.71 7.55 -11.14
CA GLN A 136 -7.74 6.18 -10.67
C GLN A 136 -6.49 5.43 -11.13
N ALA A 137 -6.02 4.47 -10.33
CA ALA A 137 -4.96 3.57 -10.72
C ALA A 137 -5.08 2.23 -9.98
N LYS A 138 -4.44 1.21 -10.54
CA LYS A 138 -4.01 0.05 -9.76
C LYS A 138 -2.75 0.43 -9.00
N ALA A 139 -2.71 0.18 -7.70
CA ALA A 139 -1.63 0.56 -6.83
C ALA A 139 -0.98 -0.65 -6.17
N ILE A 140 0.33 -0.83 -6.39
CA ILE A 140 1.12 -1.89 -5.78
C ILE A 140 2.21 -1.21 -4.95
N LEU A 141 2.20 -1.47 -3.65
CA LEU A 141 3.15 -0.88 -2.72
C LEU A 141 4.11 -1.92 -2.18
N PHE A 142 5.37 -1.54 -2.08
CA PHE A 142 6.44 -2.34 -1.51
C PHE A 142 7.03 -1.61 -0.32
N ARG A 143 7.33 -2.38 0.74
CA ARG A 143 8.10 -1.89 1.87
C ARG A 143 9.15 -2.91 2.29
N GLU A 144 10.38 -2.47 2.42
CA GLU A 144 11.45 -3.23 3.07
C GLU A 144 11.74 -2.63 4.43
N VAL A 145 11.76 -3.47 5.46
CA VAL A 145 12.12 -3.08 6.83
C VAL A 145 13.45 -3.74 7.19
N TYR A 146 14.45 -2.93 7.50
CA TYR A 146 15.81 -3.36 7.82
C TYR A 146 16.06 -3.45 9.34
N ARG A 147 17.17 -4.11 9.71
CA ARG A 147 17.66 -4.17 11.10
C ARG A 147 17.83 -2.75 11.66
N GLY A 148 17.46 -2.56 12.93
CA GLY A 148 17.48 -1.25 13.59
C GLY A 148 16.11 -0.60 13.76
N TYR A 149 15.06 -1.13 13.13
CA TYR A 149 13.69 -0.69 13.37
C TYR A 149 13.15 -1.27 14.69
N PHE A 150 13.36 -0.56 15.80
CA PHE A 150 13.06 -1.04 17.15
C PHE A 150 11.68 -0.64 17.69
N PHE A 151 10.95 0.27 17.04
CA PHE A 151 9.71 0.83 17.60
C PHE A 151 8.43 0.37 16.89
N PRO A 152 7.38 -0.07 17.62
CA PRO A 152 6.10 -0.51 17.07
C PRO A 152 5.17 0.67 16.71
N VAL A 153 5.69 1.67 15.98
CA VAL A 153 4.90 2.82 15.45
C VAL A 153 4.34 2.50 14.05
N GLY A 154 4.17 1.20 13.75
CA GLY A 154 4.07 0.64 12.40
C GLY A 154 3.06 1.30 11.46
N VAL A 155 1.88 1.67 11.97
CA VAL A 155 0.80 2.25 11.13
C VAL A 155 1.10 3.68 10.70
N TRP A 156 1.58 4.53 11.61
CA TRP A 156 1.90 5.92 11.29
C TRP A 156 3.14 6.01 10.40
N ASN A 157 4.16 5.18 10.68
CA ASN A 157 5.37 5.14 9.87
C ASN A 157 5.08 4.77 8.41
N VAL A 158 4.21 3.79 8.19
CA VAL A 158 3.78 3.40 6.84
C VAL A 158 3.06 4.56 6.16
N ARG A 159 2.09 5.19 6.84
CA ARG A 159 1.32 6.29 6.27
C ARG A 159 2.20 7.47 5.88
N GLU A 160 3.07 7.91 6.79
CA GLU A 160 3.94 9.05 6.55
C GLU A 160 5.05 8.72 5.55
N GLY A 161 5.56 7.49 5.56
CA GLY A 161 6.51 7.00 4.55
C GLY A 161 5.96 7.14 3.13
N PHE A 162 4.73 6.66 2.89
CA PHE A 162 4.10 6.82 1.58
C PHE A 162 3.69 8.26 1.28
N ARG A 163 3.20 9.04 2.25
CA ARG A 163 2.95 10.47 2.03
C ARG A 163 4.20 11.22 1.63
N ARG A 164 5.35 10.91 2.24
CA ARG A 164 6.66 11.47 1.84
C ARG A 164 7.06 11.00 0.44
N ALA A 165 6.83 9.74 0.08
CA ALA A 165 7.03 9.24 -1.28
C ALA A 165 6.18 10.02 -2.29
N PHE A 166 4.88 10.21 -2.02
CA PHE A 166 3.93 10.88 -2.91
C PHE A 166 4.09 12.40 -3.01
N LYS A 167 4.78 13.02 -2.06
CA LYS A 167 5.19 14.44 -2.11
C LYS A 167 6.36 14.67 -3.05
N LYS A 168 7.19 13.65 -3.30
CA LYS A 168 8.27 13.72 -4.29
C LYS A 168 7.68 13.55 -5.69
N GLU A 169 8.44 14.00 -6.69
CA GLU A 169 8.08 13.80 -8.08
C GLU A 169 8.13 12.30 -8.44
N ALA A 170 7.12 11.86 -9.19
CA ALA A 170 7.04 10.48 -9.66
C ALA A 170 8.00 10.26 -10.82
N LYS A 171 8.65 9.10 -10.86
CA LYS A 171 9.26 8.62 -12.10
C LYS A 171 8.17 8.02 -12.98
N LYS A 172 8.05 8.54 -14.20
CA LYS A 172 7.04 8.12 -15.18
C LYS A 172 7.66 7.13 -16.16
N PHE A 173 6.88 6.12 -16.53
CA PHE A 173 7.25 5.07 -17.47
C PHE A 173 6.08 4.76 -18.39
N GLU A 174 6.39 4.44 -19.64
CA GLU A 174 5.39 3.93 -20.60
C GLU A 174 5.30 2.41 -20.51
N ASP A 175 6.42 1.75 -20.21
CA ASP A 175 6.52 0.30 -20.16
C ASP A 175 6.61 -0.25 -18.73
N LEU A 176 5.78 -1.25 -18.41
CA LEU A 176 5.80 -1.90 -17.09
C LEU A 176 7.15 -2.55 -16.77
N GLY A 177 7.87 -3.09 -17.75
CA GLY A 177 9.16 -3.74 -17.56
C GLY A 177 10.24 -2.74 -17.15
N GLU A 178 10.24 -1.54 -17.73
CA GLU A 178 11.13 -0.44 -17.31
C GLU A 178 10.82 0.01 -15.87
N ALA A 179 9.53 0.19 -15.56
CA ALA A 179 9.10 0.55 -14.20
C ALA A 179 9.54 -0.51 -13.18
N LEU A 180 9.35 -1.80 -13.48
CA LEU A 180 9.79 -2.90 -12.61
C LEU A 180 11.31 -2.97 -12.48
N SER A 181 12.05 -2.78 -13.58
CA SER A 181 13.52 -2.74 -13.55
C SER A 181 14.01 -1.60 -12.66
N TYR A 182 13.39 -0.42 -12.74
CA TYR A 182 13.68 0.69 -11.83
C TYR A 182 13.38 0.33 -10.37
N ILE A 183 12.23 -0.29 -10.07
CA ILE A 183 11.87 -0.72 -8.71
C ILE A 183 12.91 -1.72 -8.16
N MET A 184 13.40 -2.65 -9.01
CA MET A 184 14.43 -3.61 -8.61
C MET A 184 15.74 -2.96 -8.20
N THR A 185 16.09 -1.77 -8.75
CA THR A 185 17.27 -1.03 -8.30
C THR A 185 17.12 -0.43 -6.88
N LYS A 186 15.90 -0.36 -6.36
CA LYS A 186 15.55 0.25 -5.08
C LYS A 186 15.37 -0.75 -3.95
N LEU A 187 14.98 -1.97 -4.30
CA LEU A 187 14.68 -3.05 -3.36
C LEU A 187 15.91 -3.96 -3.21
N ARG A 188 16.24 -4.36 -1.98
CA ARG A 188 17.32 -5.32 -1.70
C ARG A 188 16.85 -6.76 -1.81
N VAL A 189 15.55 -7.00 -1.65
CA VAL A 189 14.95 -8.33 -1.78
C VAL A 189 14.76 -8.64 -3.26
N ASP A 190 15.19 -9.85 -3.65
CA ASP A 190 15.00 -10.38 -5.01
C ASP A 190 13.52 -10.26 -5.44
N PHE A 191 13.30 -9.64 -6.59
CA PHE A 191 11.98 -9.44 -7.22
C PHE A 191 11.17 -10.73 -7.34
N ARG A 192 11.81 -11.87 -7.59
CA ARG A 192 11.15 -13.18 -7.67
C ARG A 192 10.47 -13.56 -6.35
N LYS A 193 11.01 -13.14 -5.20
CA LYS A 193 10.39 -13.42 -3.89
C LYS A 193 9.12 -12.58 -3.69
N TRP A 194 9.13 -11.32 -4.14
CA TRP A 194 7.95 -10.48 -4.17
C TRP A 194 6.87 -11.07 -5.07
N LEU A 195 7.26 -11.45 -6.29
CA LEU A 195 6.37 -11.98 -7.32
C LEU A 195 5.68 -13.29 -6.89
N ARG A 196 6.38 -14.15 -6.14
CA ARG A 196 5.81 -15.40 -5.60
C ARG A 196 4.78 -15.19 -4.50
N LYS A 197 4.81 -14.03 -3.85
CA LYS A 197 3.91 -13.70 -2.72
C LYS A 197 2.79 -12.76 -3.12
N SER A 198 2.96 -12.03 -4.21
CA SER A 198 1.95 -11.14 -4.74
C SER A 198 0.93 -11.87 -5.60
N VAL A 199 -0.26 -11.29 -5.66
CA VAL A 199 -1.37 -11.71 -6.50
C VAL A 199 -1.58 -10.70 -7.62
N ILE A 200 -1.75 -9.42 -7.27
CA ILE A 200 -2.06 -8.37 -8.26
C ILE A 200 -0.85 -8.09 -9.15
N LEU A 201 0.35 -8.01 -8.56
CA LEU A 201 1.59 -7.84 -9.31
C LEU A 201 1.85 -9.02 -10.25
N TRP A 202 1.67 -10.26 -9.77
CA TRP A 202 1.80 -11.46 -10.62
C TRP A 202 0.85 -11.40 -11.81
N GLU A 203 -0.45 -11.18 -11.57
CA GLU A 203 -1.45 -11.07 -12.63
C GLU A 203 -1.13 -9.95 -13.63
N THR A 204 -0.61 -8.82 -13.14
CA THR A 204 -0.26 -7.66 -13.97
C THR A 204 0.93 -7.97 -14.89
N VAL A 205 1.93 -8.70 -14.39
CA VAL A 205 3.08 -9.18 -15.19
C VAL A 205 2.64 -10.26 -16.18
N SER A 206 1.86 -11.26 -15.74
CA SER A 206 1.42 -12.37 -16.59
C SER A 206 0.51 -11.92 -17.74
N LYS A 207 -0.39 -10.97 -17.50
CA LYS A 207 -1.25 -10.40 -18.56
C LYS A 207 -0.42 -9.74 -19.65
N LYS A 208 0.57 -8.93 -19.27
CA LYS A 208 1.44 -8.27 -20.23
C LYS A 208 2.23 -9.25 -21.10
N ILE A 209 2.73 -10.34 -20.51
CA ILE A 209 3.41 -11.40 -21.26
C ILE A 209 2.43 -12.07 -22.24
N THR A 210 1.21 -12.36 -21.79
CA THR A 210 0.18 -12.98 -22.64
C THR A 210 -0.22 -12.07 -23.80
N ASP A 211 -0.39 -10.78 -23.55
CA ASP A 211 -0.73 -9.79 -24.57
C ASP A 211 0.40 -9.59 -25.58
N PHE A 212 1.66 -9.66 -25.13
CA PHE A 212 2.83 -9.65 -25.99
C PHE A 212 2.84 -10.86 -26.93
N MET A 213 2.69 -12.07 -26.39
CA MET A 213 2.66 -13.31 -27.18
C MET A 213 1.50 -13.34 -28.18
N ARG A 214 0.34 -12.75 -27.85
CA ARG A 214 -0.79 -12.65 -28.78
C ARG A 214 -0.53 -11.68 -29.93
N ARG A 215 0.24 -10.62 -29.71
CA ARG A 215 0.57 -9.64 -30.76
C ARG A 215 1.59 -10.16 -31.77
N GLU A 216 2.46 -11.09 -31.38
CA GLU A 216 3.43 -11.72 -32.30
C GLU A 216 2.85 -12.85 -33.16
N LEU A 217 1.65 -13.34 -32.82
CA LEU A 217 0.97 -14.45 -33.51
C LEU A 217 -0.10 -14.00 -34.52
N VAL A 218 -0.27 -12.69 -34.73
CA VAL A 218 -1.20 -12.06 -35.69
C VAL A 218 -0.39 -11.23 -36.67
#